data_AF-A0A8A1LWJ5-F1
#
_entry.id   AF-A0A8A1LWJ5-F1
#
_cell.length_a   1.000
_cell.length_b   1.000
_cell.length_c   1.000
_cell.angle_alpha   90.00
_cell.angle_beta   90.00
_cell.angle_gamma   90.00
#
_symmetry.space_group_name_H-M   'P 1'
#
loop_
_entity.id
_entity.type
_entity.pdbx_description
1 polymer ?
#
loop_
_entity_poly.entity_id
_entity_poly.type
_entity_poly.pdbx_seq_one_letter_code
_entity_poly.pdbx_strand_id
1 'polypeptide(L)'
;MSETGLPPNTPEPAAQADPKLTLPQELTPLSANTFSSTLVPQRKIRLPDLPAYYGNSLHEYNTFIRALERRYELNPGQYATDRIRVVYASSWLRKTVETTWATKEKELRRLNQPFSWDGFKEFLHNNLEDIHKGGFAAAIRFEKLKLQPGQSVQQFASKFNEIYDNLAVDREEFLT
;
A
#
# COMPACT_ATOMS: atom_id res chain seq x y z
N MET A 1 7.82 -25.71 -62.98
CA MET A 1 7.23 -26.18 -64.25
C MET A 1 5.74 -25.89 -64.19
N SER A 2 5.07 -25.14 -65.06
CA SER A 2 5.41 -24.16 -66.09
C SER A 2 4.11 -23.38 -66.36
N GLU A 3 4.24 -22.07 -66.57
CA GLU A 3 3.56 -21.17 -67.52
C GLU A 3 2.01 -21.21 -67.71
N THR A 4 1.25 -20.14 -67.45
CA THR A 4 1.05 -18.83 -68.14
C THR A 4 -0.10 -18.85 -69.17
N GLY A 5 -1.10 -17.98 -69.00
CA GLY A 5 -2.05 -17.58 -70.06
C GLY A 5 -3.14 -16.60 -69.56
N LEU A 6 -3.17 -15.38 -70.09
CA LEU A 6 -4.10 -14.26 -69.81
C LEU A 6 -4.35 -13.52 -71.17
N PRO A 7 -5.32 -12.59 -71.30
CA PRO A 7 -6.76 -12.68 -71.67
C PRO A 7 -7.02 -12.14 -73.12
N PRO A 8 -8.22 -11.66 -73.60
CA PRO A 8 -8.88 -10.40 -73.16
C PRO A 8 -10.43 -10.26 -73.37
N ASN A 9 -10.95 -9.09 -72.98
CA ASN A 9 -12.15 -8.36 -73.46
C ASN A 9 -13.47 -8.40 -72.65
N THR A 10 -13.59 -7.37 -71.79
CA THR A 10 -14.81 -6.68 -71.34
C THR A 10 -15.57 -6.03 -72.52
N PRO A 11 -16.87 -5.65 -72.38
CA PRO A 11 -17.18 -4.34 -71.76
C PRO A 11 -18.44 -4.29 -70.89
N GLU A 12 -18.39 -3.41 -69.89
CA GLU A 12 -19.53 -2.79 -69.17
C GLU A 12 -20.33 -1.88 -70.13
N PRO A 13 -21.58 -1.46 -69.82
CA PRO A 13 -21.69 -0.15 -69.15
C PRO A 13 -22.91 0.06 -68.22
N ALA A 14 -22.68 0.86 -67.17
CA ALA A 14 -23.47 2.03 -66.73
C ALA A 14 -24.87 1.86 -66.08
N ALA A 15 -24.86 2.12 -64.76
CA ALA A 15 -25.55 3.24 -64.07
C ALA A 15 -27.10 3.28 -63.94
N GLN A 16 -27.49 3.53 -62.67
CA GLN A 16 -28.59 4.39 -62.15
C GLN A 16 -29.78 3.76 -61.39
N ALA A 17 -29.93 4.32 -60.17
CA ALA A 17 -31.15 4.78 -59.48
C ALA A 17 -31.87 3.85 -58.49
N ASP A 18 -31.98 4.36 -57.25
CA ASP A 18 -32.85 3.92 -56.15
C ASP A 18 -34.32 3.73 -56.55
N PRO A 19 -35.10 3.01 -55.71
CA PRO A 19 -36.09 3.78 -54.96
C PRO A 19 -36.31 3.33 -53.49
N LYS A 20 -36.24 4.33 -52.61
CA LYS A 20 -37.33 4.77 -51.70
C LYS A 20 -38.03 3.71 -50.82
N LEU A 21 -37.65 3.70 -49.54
CA LEU A 21 -38.50 3.75 -48.34
C LEU A 21 -39.88 3.05 -48.40
N THR A 22 -40.06 1.97 -47.65
CA THR A 22 -41.30 1.68 -46.91
C THR A 22 -40.98 0.89 -45.64
N LEU A 23 -41.18 1.52 -44.47
CA LEU A 23 -41.24 0.84 -43.17
C LEU A 23 -42.60 0.14 -43.02
N PRO A 24 -42.66 -1.07 -42.44
CA PRO A 24 -43.83 -1.50 -41.69
C PRO A 24 -43.73 -1.01 -40.24
N GLN A 25 -44.65 -0.12 -39.87
CA GLN A 25 -44.98 0.17 -38.47
C GLN A 25 -45.66 -1.06 -37.87
N GLU A 26 -45.05 -1.64 -36.84
CA GLU A 26 -45.76 -2.42 -35.82
C GLU A 26 -45.38 -1.82 -34.47
N LEU A 27 -46.30 -0.98 -33.96
CA LEU A 27 -46.28 -0.43 -32.62
C LEU A 27 -46.71 -1.53 -31.64
N THR A 28 -45.76 -2.17 -30.96
CA THR A 28 -46.07 -2.91 -29.73
C THR A 28 -45.68 -2.05 -28.52
N PRO A 29 -46.60 -1.85 -27.54
CA PRO A 29 -46.40 -0.92 -26.45
C PRO A 29 -45.31 -1.37 -25.47
N LEU A 30 -44.59 -0.37 -24.94
CA LEU A 30 -43.58 -0.49 -23.89
C LEU A 30 -44.05 -1.41 -22.76
N SER A 31 -43.47 -2.60 -22.66
CA SER A 31 -43.30 -3.23 -21.35
C SER A 31 -42.12 -2.52 -20.69
N ALA A 32 -42.42 -1.36 -20.10
CA ALA A 32 -41.55 -0.72 -19.13
C ALA A 32 -41.53 -1.59 -17.87
N ASN A 33 -40.87 -2.75 -17.95
CA ASN A 33 -40.23 -3.35 -16.79
C ASN A 33 -39.00 -2.49 -16.49
N THR A 34 -39.25 -1.24 -16.13
CA THR A 34 -38.38 -0.46 -15.28
C THR A 34 -38.28 -1.26 -14.01
N PHE A 35 -37.28 -2.14 -13.94
CA PHE A 35 -36.70 -2.52 -12.67
C PHE A 35 -36.29 -1.20 -12.03
N SER A 36 -37.19 -0.65 -11.22
CA SER A 36 -36.85 0.35 -10.24
C SER A 36 -35.78 -0.33 -9.41
N SER A 37 -34.52 -0.05 -9.74
CA SER A 37 -33.41 -0.35 -8.88
C SER A 37 -33.67 0.49 -7.64
N THR A 38 -34.45 -0.06 -6.72
CA THR A 38 -34.48 0.38 -5.35
C THR A 38 -33.03 0.33 -4.92
N LEU A 39 -32.38 1.48 -4.92
CA LEU A 39 -31.09 1.69 -4.30
C LEU A 39 -31.31 1.33 -2.83
N VAL A 40 -31.14 0.05 -2.52
CA VAL A 40 -31.06 -0.44 -1.16
C VAL A 40 -29.99 0.44 -0.53
N PRO A 41 -30.30 1.20 0.54
CA PRO A 41 -29.28 1.99 1.21
C PRO A 41 -28.21 0.99 1.63
N GLN A 42 -27.07 1.01 0.94
CA GLN A 42 -25.95 0.16 1.27
C GLN A 42 -25.60 0.53 2.70
N ARG A 43 -25.94 -0.34 3.65
CA ARG A 43 -25.59 -0.16 5.06
C ARG A 43 -24.07 -0.13 5.10
N LYS A 44 -23.51 1.09 5.17
CA LYS A 44 -22.08 1.29 5.37
C LYS A 44 -21.73 0.70 6.73
N ILE A 45 -21.14 -0.48 6.73
CA ILE A 45 -20.57 -1.09 7.93
C ILE A 45 -19.49 -0.12 8.42
N ARG A 46 -19.75 0.56 9.53
CA ARG A 46 -18.77 1.47 10.14
C ARG A 46 -17.78 0.62 10.92
N LEU A 47 -16.54 0.60 10.44
CA LEU A 47 -15.45 0.05 11.21
C LEU A 47 -15.01 1.05 12.28
N PRO A 48 -14.53 0.55 13.45
CA PRO A 48 -13.87 1.41 14.42
C PRO A 48 -12.67 2.12 13.78
N ASP A 49 -12.32 3.26 14.37
CA ASP A 49 -11.14 4.01 13.96
C ASP A 49 -9.88 3.16 14.11
N LEU A 50 -8.90 3.43 13.24
CA LEU A 50 -7.64 2.72 13.30
C LEU A 50 -6.83 3.18 14.52
N PRO A 51 -6.21 2.26 15.27
CA PRO A 51 -5.21 2.64 16.25
C PRO A 51 -3.98 3.21 15.52
N ALA A 52 -3.37 4.25 16.11
CA ALA A 52 -2.04 4.68 15.70
C ALA A 52 -1.02 3.56 15.97
N TYR A 53 0.02 3.46 15.14
CA TYR A 53 1.06 2.45 15.26
C TYR A 53 2.39 3.10 15.64
N TYR A 54 2.91 2.72 16.79
CA TYR A 54 4.15 3.22 17.38
C TYR A 54 5.33 2.27 17.16
N GLY A 55 5.07 0.98 16.92
CA GLY A 55 6.11 -0.02 16.72
C GLY A 55 6.73 -0.49 18.03
N ASN A 56 5.93 -0.61 19.08
CA ASN A 56 6.39 -1.00 20.42
C ASN A 56 6.27 -2.50 20.68
N SER A 57 5.44 -3.25 19.93
CA SER A 57 5.31 -4.68 20.20
C SER A 57 4.74 -5.48 19.04
N LEU A 58 4.99 -6.78 19.08
CA LEU A 58 4.35 -7.74 18.18
C LEU A 58 2.81 -7.77 18.35
N HIS A 59 2.31 -7.53 19.57
CA HIS A 59 0.87 -7.45 19.80
C HIS A 59 0.24 -6.23 19.11
N GLU A 60 0.89 -5.07 19.22
CA GLU A 60 0.48 -3.84 18.54
C GLU A 60 0.49 -4.04 17.02
N TYR A 61 1.57 -4.60 16.47
CA TYR A 61 1.68 -4.93 15.05
C TYR A 61 0.54 -5.82 14.57
N ASN A 62 0.30 -6.94 15.25
CA ASN A 62 -0.78 -7.86 14.88
C ASN A 62 -2.15 -7.19 14.93
N THR A 63 -2.39 -6.34 15.93
CA THR A 63 -3.65 -5.62 16.09
C THR A 63 -3.85 -4.60 14.97
N PHE A 64 -2.81 -3.83 14.66
CA PHE A 64 -2.81 -2.82 13.60
C PHE A 64 -3.01 -3.45 12.21
N ILE A 65 -2.24 -4.48 11.87
CA ILE A 65 -2.36 -5.19 10.58
C ILE A 65 -3.75 -5.80 10.41
N ARG A 66 -4.27 -6.49 11.43
CA ARG A 66 -5.62 -7.08 11.38
C ARG A 66 -6.71 -6.03 11.19
N ALA A 67 -6.57 -4.84 11.78
CA ALA A 67 -7.52 -3.75 11.61
C ALA A 67 -7.51 -3.20 10.16
N LEU A 68 -6.32 -3.06 9.57
CA LEU A 68 -6.13 -2.64 8.18
C LEU A 68 -6.70 -3.67 7.20
N GLU A 69 -6.38 -4.96 7.38
CA GLU A 69 -6.82 -6.03 6.49
C GLU A 69 -8.35 -6.13 6.44
N ARG A 70 -9.02 -6.10 7.60
CA ARG A 70 -10.50 -6.06 7.66
C ARG A 70 -11.08 -4.84 6.94
N ARG A 71 -10.42 -3.70 7.04
CA ARG A 71 -10.86 -2.46 6.35
C ARG A 71 -10.73 -2.58 4.84
N TYR A 72 -9.65 -3.17 4.36
CA TYR A 72 -9.42 -3.39 2.94
C TYR A 72 -10.37 -4.43 2.36
N GLU A 73 -10.65 -5.49 3.12
CA GLU A 73 -11.61 -6.52 2.76
C GLU A 73 -13.05 -5.98 2.66
N LEU A 74 -13.44 -5.08 3.57
CA LEU A 74 -14.77 -4.46 3.56
C LEU A 74 -14.93 -3.38 2.49
N ASN A 75 -13.83 -2.79 2.00
CA ASN A 75 -13.85 -1.70 1.01
C ASN A 75 -12.86 -1.97 -0.14
N PRO A 76 -12.98 -3.10 -0.86
CA PRO A 76 -11.95 -3.54 -1.80
C PRO A 76 -11.77 -2.57 -2.97
N GLY A 77 -12.84 -1.91 -3.41
CA GLY A 77 -12.76 -0.89 -4.46
C GLY A 77 -11.99 0.37 -4.04
N GLN A 78 -12.06 0.77 -2.77
CA GLN A 78 -11.32 1.92 -2.25
C GLN A 78 -9.83 1.60 -2.05
N TYR A 79 -9.53 0.36 -1.69
CA TYR A 79 -8.17 -0.13 -1.41
C TYR A 79 -7.71 -1.16 -2.45
N ALA A 80 -7.98 -0.86 -3.73
CA ALA A 80 -7.81 -1.79 -4.84
C ALA A 80 -6.35 -2.10 -5.19
N THR A 81 -5.42 -1.21 -4.83
CA THR A 81 -3.98 -1.39 -5.13
C THR A 81 -3.15 -1.35 -3.86
N ASP A 82 -2.05 -2.10 -3.86
CA ASP A 82 -1.09 -2.11 -2.76
C ASP A 82 -0.53 -0.72 -2.47
N ARG A 83 -0.31 0.09 -3.50
CA ARG A 83 0.09 1.49 -3.31
C ARG A 83 -0.90 2.27 -2.44
N ILE A 84 -2.20 2.15 -2.70
CA ILE A 84 -3.22 2.86 -1.90
C ILE A 84 -3.26 2.31 -0.47
N ARG A 85 -3.19 0.98 -0.32
CA ARG A 85 -3.14 0.32 1.00
C ARG A 85 -1.94 0.82 1.81
N VAL A 86 -0.76 0.81 1.23
CA VAL A 86 0.47 1.21 1.93
C VAL A 86 0.45 2.69 2.27
N VAL A 87 0.08 3.57 1.33
CA VAL A 87 -0.02 5.02 1.59
C VAL A 87 -1.03 5.30 2.71
N TYR A 88 -2.21 4.67 2.67
CA TYR A 88 -3.20 4.82 3.73
C TYR A 88 -2.68 4.32 5.09
N ALA A 89 -2.13 3.11 5.14
CA ALA A 89 -1.57 2.53 6.37
C ALA A 89 -0.46 3.41 6.96
N SER A 90 0.43 3.94 6.10
CA SER A 90 1.57 4.75 6.55
C SER A 90 1.16 6.05 7.26
N SER A 91 -0.04 6.59 6.98
CA SER A 91 -0.54 7.80 7.66
C SER A 91 -0.83 7.61 9.15
N TRP A 92 -0.87 6.36 9.61
CA TRP A 92 -1.12 5.99 11.01
C TRP A 92 0.16 5.64 11.78
N LEU A 93 1.32 5.64 11.11
CA LEU A 93 2.61 5.44 11.77
C LEU A 93 2.97 6.64 12.63
N ARG A 94 3.68 6.43 13.73
CA ARG A 94 4.14 7.47 14.65
C ARG A 94 5.60 7.26 15.05
N LYS A 95 6.20 8.25 15.70
CA LYS A 95 7.56 8.19 16.26
C LYS A 95 8.60 7.76 15.22
N THR A 96 9.52 6.87 15.61
CA THR A 96 10.65 6.42 14.82
C THR A 96 10.21 5.65 13.57
N VAL A 97 9.17 4.83 13.66
CA VAL A 97 8.71 4.01 12.53
C VAL A 97 8.14 4.86 11.38
N GLU A 98 7.52 6.00 11.69
CA GLU A 98 7.10 6.98 10.67
C GLU A 98 8.31 7.55 9.91
N THR A 99 9.36 7.91 10.64
CA THR A 99 10.57 8.53 10.07
C THR A 99 11.37 7.52 9.23
N THR A 100 11.52 6.29 9.71
CA THR A 100 12.21 5.22 8.97
C THR A 100 11.41 4.82 7.74
N TRP A 101 10.08 4.75 7.83
CA TRP A 101 9.22 4.50 6.68
C TRP A 101 9.31 5.62 5.64
N ALA A 102 9.26 6.89 6.05
CA ALA A 102 9.40 8.02 5.14
C ALA A 102 10.74 8.00 4.37
N THR A 103 11.80 7.50 5.02
CA THR A 103 13.10 7.29 4.37
C THR A 103 13.03 6.15 3.36
N LYS A 104 12.48 4.98 3.75
CA LYS A 104 12.29 3.85 2.85
C LYS A 104 11.42 4.20 1.64
N GLU A 105 10.38 4.99 1.85
CA GLU A 105 9.49 5.45 0.79
C GLU A 105 10.24 6.28 -0.27
N LYS A 106 11.12 7.19 0.17
CA LYS A 106 11.99 7.95 -0.75
C LYS A 106 12.90 7.03 -1.55
N GLU A 107 13.46 6.00 -0.92
CA GLU A 107 14.31 5.02 -1.59
C GLU A 107 13.53 4.21 -2.64
N LEU A 108 12.34 3.72 -2.30
CA LEU A 108 11.48 2.98 -3.23
C LEU A 108 11.15 3.83 -4.45
N ARG A 109 10.81 5.12 -4.25
CA ARG A 109 10.56 6.07 -5.35
C ARG A 109 11.81 6.29 -6.20
N ARG A 110 12.98 6.49 -5.57
CA ARG A 110 14.26 6.69 -6.27
C ARG A 110 14.63 5.48 -7.12
N LEU A 111 14.36 4.28 -6.62
CA LEU A 111 14.64 3.02 -7.31
C LEU A 111 13.51 2.58 -8.26
N ASN A 112 12.45 3.37 -8.38
CA ASN A 112 11.23 3.03 -9.13
C ASN A 112 10.66 1.65 -8.74
N GLN A 113 10.78 1.27 -7.47
CA GLN A 113 10.23 0.02 -6.94
C GLN A 113 8.76 0.23 -6.56
N PRO A 114 7.87 -0.71 -6.89
CA PRO A 114 6.47 -0.61 -6.54
C PRO A 114 6.28 -0.78 -5.02
N PHE A 115 5.23 -0.14 -4.51
CA PHE A 115 4.75 -0.45 -3.16
C PHE A 115 4.12 -1.84 -3.15
N SER A 116 4.48 -2.65 -2.16
CA SER A 116 3.91 -3.96 -1.89
C SER A 116 3.31 -3.96 -0.49
N TRP A 117 2.10 -4.50 -0.34
CA TRP A 117 1.48 -4.65 0.97
C TRP A 117 2.26 -5.62 1.86
N ASP A 118 2.74 -6.72 1.29
CA ASP A 118 3.56 -7.69 2.01
C ASP A 118 4.93 -7.10 2.39
N GLY A 119 5.56 -6.36 1.48
CA GLY A 119 6.82 -5.66 1.77
C GLY A 119 6.66 -4.59 2.88
N PHE A 120 5.50 -3.95 2.97
CA PHE A 120 5.20 -3.03 4.08
C PHE A 120 5.03 -3.76 5.41
N LYS A 121 4.30 -4.87 5.44
CA LYS A 121 4.16 -5.72 6.64
C LYS A 121 5.53 -6.22 7.13
N GLU A 122 6.36 -6.71 6.21
CA GLU A 122 7.72 -7.16 6.51
C GLU A 122 8.58 -6.02 7.07
N PHE A 123 8.52 -4.83 6.47
CA PHE A 123 9.20 -3.66 7.00
C PHE A 123 8.81 -3.36 8.45
N LEU A 124 7.52 -3.34 8.76
CA LEU A 124 7.05 -3.06 10.12
C LEU A 124 7.48 -4.15 11.10
N HIS A 125 7.45 -5.41 10.68
CA HIS A 125 7.89 -6.55 11.49
C HIS A 125 9.41 -6.50 11.78
N ASN A 126 10.22 -6.27 10.74
CA ASN A 126 11.68 -6.20 10.89
C ASN A 126 12.12 -5.00 11.75
N ASN A 127 11.37 -3.89 11.68
CA ASN A 127 11.64 -2.73 12.52
C ASN A 127 11.46 -3.06 14.02
N LEU A 128 10.51 -3.92 14.38
CA LEU A 128 10.37 -4.41 15.77
C LEU A 128 11.61 -5.21 16.20
N GLU A 129 12.07 -6.13 15.35
CA GLU A 129 13.25 -6.95 15.68
C GLU A 129 14.52 -6.12 15.86
N ASP A 130 14.72 -5.09 15.04
CA ASP A 130 15.89 -4.22 15.12
C ASP A 130 15.88 -3.37 16.40
N ILE A 131 14.71 -2.93 16.86
CA ILE A 131 14.57 -2.21 18.13
C ILE A 131 14.98 -3.13 19.30
N HIS A 132 14.41 -4.33 19.39
CA HIS A 132 14.74 -5.26 20.48
C HIS A 132 16.20 -5.77 20.43
N LYS A 133 16.77 -5.97 19.23
CA LYS A 133 18.20 -6.31 19.07
C LYS A 133 19.10 -5.13 19.45
N GLY A 134 18.68 -3.90 19.11
CA GLY A 134 19.39 -2.67 19.41
C GLY A 134 19.47 -2.39 20.92
N GLY A 135 18.36 -2.56 21.63
CA GLY A 135 18.28 -2.31 23.07
C GLY A 135 19.09 -3.30 23.91
N PHE A 136 19.03 -4.60 23.59
CA PHE A 136 19.91 -5.60 24.22
C PHE A 136 21.41 -5.32 23.96
N ALA A 137 21.76 -4.99 22.71
CA ALA A 137 23.14 -4.61 22.39
C ALA A 137 23.56 -3.32 23.09
N ALA A 138 22.65 -2.35 23.25
CA ALA A 138 22.89 -1.12 23.99
C ALA A 138 23.09 -1.37 25.49
N ALA A 139 22.31 -2.27 26.09
CA ALA A 139 22.49 -2.69 27.48
C ALA A 139 23.89 -3.29 27.74
N ILE A 140 24.35 -4.19 26.86
CA ILE A 140 25.71 -4.75 26.94
C ILE A 140 26.78 -3.66 26.78
N ARG A 141 26.58 -2.70 25.86
CA ARG A 141 27.53 -1.58 25.67
C ARG A 141 27.55 -0.65 26.87
N PHE A 142 26.42 -0.41 27.51
CA PHE A 142 26.29 0.42 28.70
C PHE A 142 26.96 -0.20 29.92
N GLU A 143 26.76 -1.50 30.15
CA GLU A 143 27.44 -2.24 31.22
C GLU A 143 28.98 -2.15 31.08
N LYS A 144 29.46 -2.16 29.84
CA LYS A 144 30.88 -2.06 29.51
C LYS A 144 31.39 -0.62 29.40
N LEU A 145 30.51 0.38 29.52
CA LEU A 145 30.87 1.77 29.32
C LEU A 145 31.68 2.29 30.51
N LYS A 146 32.98 2.48 30.30
CA LYS A 146 33.90 3.11 31.26
C LYS A 146 34.70 4.20 30.56
N LEU A 147 34.93 5.30 31.26
CA LEU A 147 35.82 6.37 30.81
C LEU A 147 37.22 5.79 30.59
N GLN A 148 37.73 5.89 29.36
CA GLN A 148 39.05 5.34 29.03
C GLN A 148 40.17 6.32 29.40
N PRO A 149 41.38 5.83 29.74
CA PRO A 149 42.53 6.71 29.98
C PRO A 149 42.83 7.57 28.75
N GLY A 150 42.83 8.89 28.91
CA GLY A 150 43.06 9.86 27.82
C GLY A 150 41.82 10.27 27.02
N GLN A 151 40.64 9.69 27.31
CA GLN A 151 39.38 10.11 26.68
C GLN A 151 38.91 11.45 27.26
N SER A 152 38.46 12.38 26.43
CA SER A 152 37.87 13.63 26.93
C SER A 152 36.47 13.39 27.50
N VAL A 153 36.09 14.19 28.48
CA VAL A 153 34.76 14.13 29.11
C VAL A 153 33.65 14.31 28.07
N GLN A 154 33.86 15.17 27.06
CA GLN A 154 32.89 15.40 25.98
C GLN A 154 32.72 14.18 25.08
N GLN A 155 33.81 13.51 24.71
CA GLN A 155 33.75 12.27 23.91
C GLN A 155 33.06 11.13 24.68
N PHE A 156 33.27 11.07 26.00
CA PHE A 156 32.57 10.12 26.85
C PHE A 156 31.07 10.45 26.95
N ALA A 157 30.71 11.71 27.17
CA ALA A 157 29.32 12.15 27.26
C ALA A 157 28.53 11.88 25.96
N SER A 158 29.14 12.11 24.79
CA SER A 158 28.50 11.78 23.51
C SER A 158 28.22 10.28 23.37
N LYS A 159 29.19 9.41 23.71
CA LYS A 159 29.01 7.95 23.71
C LYS A 159 27.97 7.49 24.73
N PHE A 160 27.97 8.12 25.91
CA PHE A 160 27.00 7.84 26.96
C PHE A 160 25.59 8.15 26.48
N ASN A 161 25.36 9.33 25.92
CA ASN A 161 24.04 9.74 25.43
C ASN A 161 23.55 8.83 24.30
N GLU A 162 24.41 8.50 23.33
CA GLU A 162 24.06 7.57 22.24
C GLU A 162 23.63 6.20 22.77
N ILE A 163 24.36 5.63 23.73
CA ILE A 163 24.02 4.31 24.30
C ILE A 163 22.77 4.42 25.18
N TYR A 164 22.62 5.52 25.92
CA TYR A 164 21.48 5.78 26.79
C TYR A 164 20.18 5.95 26.00
N ASP A 165 20.19 6.68 24.89
CA ASP A 165 19.03 6.87 24.02
C ASP A 165 18.54 5.53 23.45
N ASN A 166 19.47 4.66 23.03
CA ASN A 166 19.15 3.31 22.56
C ASN A 166 18.63 2.38 23.67
N LEU A 167 19.01 2.62 24.92
CA LEU A 167 18.50 1.91 26.11
C LEU A 167 17.13 2.43 26.57
N ALA A 168 16.87 3.72 26.41
CA ALA A 168 15.62 4.35 26.83
C ALA A 168 14.43 3.85 26.01
N VAL A 169 14.65 3.47 24.75
CA VAL A 169 13.65 2.83 23.89
C VAL A 169 13.12 1.53 24.50
N ASP A 170 13.99 0.70 25.09
CA ASP A 170 13.58 -0.54 25.80
C ASP A 170 12.95 -0.25 27.18
N ARG A 171 13.35 0.84 27.87
CA ARG A 171 12.94 1.10 29.26
C ARG A 171 11.49 1.60 29.38
N GLU A 172 10.97 2.27 28.34
CA GLU A 172 9.56 2.68 28.28
C GLU A 172 8.61 1.47 28.17
N GLU A 173 9.06 0.28 27.73
CA GLU A 173 8.25 -0.95 27.67
C GLU A 173 8.01 -1.63 29.03
N PHE A 174 8.87 -1.40 30.03
CA PHE A 174 8.80 -2.09 31.34
C PHE A 174 8.01 -1.32 32.41
N LEU A 175 7.58 -0.09 32.14
CA LEU A 175 6.95 0.81 33.14
C LEU A 175 5.46 1.12 32.84
N THR A 176 4.86 0.43 31.88
CA THR A 176 3.41 0.45 31.59
C THR A 176 2.85 -0.95 31.54
#